data_AF-K0B1M5-F1
#
_entry.id   AF-K0B1M5-F1
#
_cell.length_a   1.000
_cell.length_b   1.000
_cell.length_c   1.000
_cell.angle_alpha   90.00
_cell.angle_beta   90.00
_cell.angle_gamma   90.00
#
_symmetry.space_group_name_H-M   'P 1'
#
loop_
_entity.id
_entity.type
_entity.pdbx_description
1 polymer ?
#
loop_
_entity_poly.entity_id
_entity_poly.type
_entity_poly.pdbx_seq_one_letter_code
_entity_poly.pdbx_strand_id
1 'polypeptide(L)'
;MYHIYLNRTVFYPNTMHSELKDKGTINGIEVLDVFEKGEHIVHVLKENISSKDVNILIDWNNRFDYMQQHTGQHLLSASIHKLYDKETINFRLDESYAYIEINIEKIKGEDISRIEKFANSIIHSNFKIKTYELSKESQSEIESGTRVAEIDNIYITPCESIHCSNSGEVGIIKILDYEEIENKGIVIKFVCGNRALRDYEKKNECINSVSKLLSLEERDIYKGVELLLDKKEKLEEQVRILREEIGMYNRK
;
A
#
# COMPACT_ATOMS: atom_id res chain seq x y z
N MET A 1 21.18 -7.40 25.28
CA MET A 1 20.74 -6.36 24.32
C MET A 1 21.34 -5.04 24.77
N TYR A 2 21.84 -4.26 23.82
CA TYR A 2 22.51 -2.99 24.05
C TYR A 2 21.74 -1.87 23.36
N HIS A 3 21.61 -0.72 24.03
CA HIS A 3 20.99 0.49 23.48
C HIS A 3 22.10 1.44 23.02
N ILE A 4 22.17 1.67 21.72
CA ILE A 4 23.20 2.50 21.09
C ILE A 4 22.60 3.87 20.74
N TYR A 5 23.22 4.91 21.29
CA TYR A 5 22.89 6.31 21.06
C TYR A 5 23.92 6.88 20.09
N LEU A 6 23.44 7.47 19.00
CA LEU A 6 24.28 8.10 17.99
C LEU A 6 24.00 9.60 17.99
N ASN A 7 25.02 10.40 17.66
CA ASN A 7 24.85 11.85 17.50
C ASN A 7 24.07 12.20 16.21
N ARG A 8 24.09 11.32 15.21
CA ARG A 8 23.34 11.40 13.96
C ARG A 8 22.97 9.99 13.51
N THR A 9 21.78 9.82 12.94
CA THR A 9 21.36 8.55 12.34
C THR A 9 20.52 8.80 11.09
N VAL A 10 20.57 7.85 10.17
CA VAL A 10 19.68 7.82 9.00
C VAL A 10 18.48 6.90 9.22
N PHE A 11 18.47 6.10 10.30
CA PHE A 11 17.33 5.25 10.65
C PHE A 11 16.12 6.11 11.04
N TYR A 12 14.98 5.80 10.45
CA TYR A 12 13.66 6.27 10.86
C TYR A 12 13.14 5.32 11.95
N PRO A 13 12.83 5.84 13.15
CA PRO A 13 12.36 5.03 14.26
C PRO A 13 10.93 4.56 14.05
N ASN A 14 10.53 3.52 14.79
CA ASN A 14 9.12 3.30 15.09
C ASN A 14 8.61 4.52 15.86
N THR A 15 7.55 5.16 15.36
CA THR A 15 6.92 6.32 15.99
C THR A 15 5.58 5.92 16.59
N MET A 16 5.04 6.74 17.50
CA MET A 16 3.69 6.49 18.05
C MET A 16 2.61 6.34 16.98
N HIS A 17 2.85 6.86 15.77
CA HIS A 17 1.92 6.87 14.65
C HIS A 17 2.25 5.85 13.55
N SER A 18 3.38 5.13 13.64
CA SER A 18 3.77 4.14 12.63
C SER A 18 4.67 3.06 13.23
N GLU A 19 4.16 1.83 13.24
CA GLU A 19 4.94 0.62 13.59
C GLU A 19 6.06 0.30 12.59
N LEU A 20 6.18 1.09 11.53
CA LEU A 20 7.17 0.92 10.48
C LEU A 20 8.48 1.60 10.90
N LYS A 21 9.47 0.76 11.14
CA LYS A 21 10.84 1.15 11.40
C LYS A 21 11.73 0.68 10.28
N ASP A 22 12.83 1.38 10.11
CA ASP A 22 13.88 0.88 9.26
C ASP A 22 14.54 -0.37 9.83
N LYS A 23 14.93 -1.24 8.91
CA LYS A 23 15.82 -2.35 9.15
C LYS A 23 17.22 -1.99 8.64
N GLY A 24 18.24 -2.65 9.17
CA GLY A 24 19.60 -2.36 8.76
C GLY A 24 20.65 -2.87 9.74
N THR A 25 21.85 -2.33 9.60
CA THR A 25 23.01 -2.67 10.42
C THR A 25 23.79 -1.45 10.88
N ILE A 26 24.48 -1.60 12.01
CA ILE A 26 25.52 -0.66 12.45
C ILE A 26 26.81 -1.47 12.60
N ASN A 27 27.88 -1.08 11.88
CA ASN A 27 29.13 -1.84 11.76
C ASN A 27 28.92 -3.32 11.37
N GLY A 28 27.91 -3.61 10.54
CA GLY A 28 27.55 -4.96 10.12
C GLY A 28 26.74 -5.77 11.15
N ILE A 29 26.49 -5.22 12.34
CA ILE A 29 25.65 -5.85 13.37
C ILE A 29 24.19 -5.46 13.11
N GLU A 30 23.31 -6.45 13.06
CA GLU A 30 21.87 -6.27 12.87
C GLU A 30 21.26 -5.36 13.95
N VAL A 31 20.50 -4.37 13.50
CA VAL A 31 19.65 -3.55 14.37
C VAL A 31 18.31 -4.24 14.53
N LEU A 32 18.02 -4.71 15.74
CA LEU A 32 16.78 -5.42 16.07
C LEU A 32 15.58 -4.48 16.19
N ASP A 33 15.83 -3.26 16.68
CA ASP A 33 14.79 -2.27 16.90
C ASP A 33 15.34 -0.85 16.86
N VAL A 34 14.48 0.09 16.46
CA VAL A 34 14.77 1.52 16.45
C VAL A 34 13.53 2.25 16.95
N PHE A 35 13.67 3.05 18.00
CA PHE A 35 12.56 3.79 18.60
C PHE A 35 13.02 5.12 19.19
N GLU A 36 12.07 6.01 19.42
CA GLU A 36 12.31 7.31 20.05
C GLU A 36 12.28 7.22 21.58
N LYS A 37 13.24 7.87 22.23
CA LYS A 37 13.29 8.03 23.69
C LYS A 37 13.74 9.44 24.04
N GLY A 38 12.77 10.33 24.29
CA GLY A 38 13.04 11.76 24.41
C GLY A 38 13.50 12.32 23.06
N GLU A 39 14.57 13.10 23.05
CA GLU A 39 15.14 13.68 21.81
C GLU A 39 16.09 12.71 21.07
N HIS A 40 16.18 11.45 21.51
CA HIS A 40 17.12 10.49 20.97
C HIS A 40 16.42 9.37 20.19
N ILE A 41 17.01 9.01 19.05
CA ILE A 41 16.72 7.76 18.34
C ILE A 41 17.64 6.66 18.89
N VAL A 42 17.04 5.63 19.47
CA VAL A 42 17.74 4.53 20.13
C VAL A 42 17.78 3.31 19.21
N HIS A 43 18.95 2.71 19.06
CA HIS A 43 19.16 1.50 18.25
C HIS A 43 19.43 0.31 19.17
N VAL A 44 18.67 -0.78 19.00
CA VAL A 44 18.80 -1.99 19.83
C VAL A 44 19.61 -3.05 19.09
N LEU A 45 20.75 -3.42 19.65
CA LEU A 45 21.66 -4.43 19.09
C LEU A 45 21.84 -5.61 20.04
N LYS A 46 22.22 -6.78 19.49
CA LYS A 46 22.63 -7.94 20.31
C LYS A 46 23.98 -7.73 20.97
N GLU A 47 24.86 -7.00 20.30
CA GLU A 47 26.25 -6.77 20.69
C GLU A 47 26.50 -5.27 20.91
N ASN A 48 27.48 -4.95 21.76
CA ASN A 48 27.88 -3.58 22.00
C ASN A 48 28.88 -3.11 20.93
N ILE A 49 28.94 -1.80 20.70
CA ILE A 49 29.91 -1.19 19.80
C ILE A 49 30.88 -0.35 20.63
N SER A 50 32.17 -0.67 20.57
CA SER A 50 33.22 0.05 21.32
C SER A 50 33.90 1.16 20.51
N SER A 51 33.62 1.27 19.21
CA SER A 51 34.16 2.32 18.33
C SER A 51 33.40 3.63 18.50
N LYS A 52 34.11 4.76 18.40
CA LYS A 52 33.50 6.10 18.35
C LYS A 52 32.83 6.38 17.01
N ASP A 53 33.43 5.89 15.93
CA ASP A 53 32.90 6.02 14.58
C ASP A 53 32.22 4.72 14.18
N VAL A 54 31.03 4.85 13.58
CA VAL A 54 30.23 3.71 13.12
C VAL A 54 29.77 3.93 11.69
N ASN A 55 29.71 2.84 10.92
CA ASN A 55 29.07 2.79 9.63
C ASN A 55 27.63 2.30 9.80
N ILE A 56 26.69 3.01 9.19
CA ILE A 56 25.25 2.72 9.27
C ILE A 56 24.76 2.39 7.88
N LEU A 57 24.06 1.26 7.75
CA LEU A 57 23.44 0.82 6.50
C LEU A 57 21.99 0.45 6.76
N ILE A 58 21.07 1.12 6.07
CA ILE A 58 19.65 0.76 6.07
C ILE A 58 19.35 -0.24 4.96
N ASP A 59 18.36 -1.09 5.17
CA ASP A 59 17.75 -1.90 4.11
C ASP A 59 16.95 -0.97 3.20
N TRP A 60 17.55 -0.62 2.06
CA TRP A 60 16.94 0.30 1.12
C TRP A 60 15.63 -0.24 0.53
N ASN A 61 15.50 -1.55 0.34
CA ASN A 61 14.25 -2.11 -0.21
C ASN A 61 13.10 -1.93 0.78
N ASN A 62 13.37 -2.11 2.07
CA ASN A 62 12.40 -1.87 3.12
C ASN A 62 12.05 -0.37 3.23
N ARG A 63 13.07 0.49 3.29
CA ARG A 63 12.92 1.95 3.35
C ARG A 63 12.09 2.48 2.17
N PHE A 64 12.47 2.08 0.97
CA PHE A 64 11.86 2.57 -0.26
C PHE A 64 10.43 2.07 -0.42
N ASP A 65 10.13 0.82 -0.04
CA ASP A 65 8.76 0.30 -0.02
C ASP A 65 7.84 1.18 0.83
N TYR A 66 8.27 1.58 2.04
CA TYR A 66 7.51 2.47 2.91
C TYR A 66 7.36 3.87 2.33
N MET A 67 8.43 4.45 1.78
CA MET A 67 8.37 5.74 1.10
C MET A 67 7.36 5.72 -0.05
N GLN A 68 7.31 4.64 -0.84
CA GLN A 68 6.35 4.47 -1.92
C GLN A 68 4.91 4.39 -1.40
N GLN A 69 4.65 3.63 -0.34
CA GLN A 69 3.30 3.50 0.22
C GLN A 69 2.81 4.82 0.83
N HIS A 70 3.67 5.50 1.62
CA HIS A 70 3.31 6.74 2.29
C HIS A 70 3.14 7.88 1.29
N THR A 71 4.06 8.02 0.33
CA THR A 71 3.90 9.00 -0.74
C THR A 71 2.65 8.71 -1.56
N GLY A 72 2.43 7.45 -1.93
CA GLY A 72 1.24 7.04 -2.68
C GLY A 72 -0.07 7.36 -1.96
N GLN A 73 -0.08 7.27 -0.62
CA GLN A 73 -1.19 7.76 0.18
C GLN A 73 -1.45 9.26 -0.04
N HIS A 74 -0.43 10.11 0.09
CA HIS A 74 -0.62 11.55 -0.15
C HIS A 74 -1.06 11.87 -1.57
N LEU A 75 -0.59 11.11 -2.58
CA LEU A 75 -1.05 11.28 -3.96
C LEU A 75 -2.53 10.91 -4.10
N LEU A 76 -2.99 9.85 -3.44
CA LEU A 76 -4.41 9.49 -3.39
C LEU A 76 -5.23 10.56 -2.67
N SER A 77 -4.80 11.02 -1.50
CA SER A 77 -5.49 12.06 -0.73
C SER A 77 -5.59 13.37 -1.51
N ALA A 78 -4.50 13.81 -2.15
CA ALA A 78 -4.50 14.97 -3.04
C ALA A 78 -5.49 14.78 -4.21
N SER A 79 -5.59 13.57 -4.76
CA SER A 79 -6.53 13.24 -5.84
C SER A 79 -7.99 13.32 -5.38
N ILE A 80 -8.28 12.79 -4.20
CA ILE A 80 -9.61 12.81 -3.59
C ILE A 80 -10.03 14.24 -3.29
N HIS A 81 -9.16 15.01 -2.64
CA HIS A 81 -9.39 16.43 -2.36
C HIS A 81 -9.64 17.22 -3.66
N LYS A 82 -8.81 17.03 -4.68
CA LYS A 82 -8.94 17.76 -5.95
C LYS A 82 -10.22 17.44 -6.71
N LEU A 83 -10.66 16.18 -6.70
CA LEU A 83 -11.80 15.72 -7.50
C LEU A 83 -13.14 15.88 -6.77
N TYR A 84 -13.15 15.78 -5.44
CA TYR A 84 -14.38 15.65 -4.64
C TYR A 84 -14.44 16.59 -3.44
N ASP A 85 -13.40 17.39 -3.18
CA ASP A 85 -13.33 18.30 -2.02
C ASP A 85 -13.55 17.55 -0.69
N LYS A 86 -12.92 16.37 -0.58
CA LYS A 86 -13.00 15.48 0.58
C LYS A 86 -11.62 15.20 1.15
N GLU A 87 -11.58 15.05 2.47
CA GLU A 87 -10.36 14.76 3.21
C GLU A 87 -10.22 13.29 3.56
N THR A 88 -8.95 12.87 3.66
CA THR A 88 -8.59 11.58 4.26
C THR A 88 -8.60 11.72 5.77
N ILE A 89 -9.40 10.90 6.44
CA ILE A 89 -9.56 10.91 7.91
C ILE A 89 -8.43 10.12 8.56
N ASN A 90 -8.07 8.99 7.97
CA ASN A 90 -7.13 8.05 8.57
C ASN A 90 -6.29 7.37 7.49
N PHE A 91 -5.06 7.01 7.85
CA PHE A 91 -4.15 6.20 7.06
C PHE A 91 -3.59 5.07 7.92
N ARG A 92 -3.68 3.85 7.41
CA ARG A 92 -3.08 2.67 8.02
C ARG A 92 -2.22 1.96 7.00
N LEU A 93 -1.02 1.53 7.42
CA LEU A 93 -0.13 0.74 6.59
C LEU A 93 0.24 -0.55 7.32
N ASP A 94 -0.22 -1.66 6.77
CA ASP A 94 0.09 -3.00 7.25
C ASP A 94 1.28 -3.58 6.44
N GLU A 95 1.76 -4.77 6.83
CA GLU A 95 2.88 -5.45 6.15
C GLU A 95 2.62 -5.66 4.64
N SER A 96 1.37 -5.92 4.26
CA SER A 96 0.99 -6.22 2.87
C SER A 96 0.29 -5.07 2.16
N TYR A 97 -0.55 -4.29 2.85
CA TYR A 97 -1.48 -3.36 2.21
C TYR A 97 -1.54 -2.02 2.94
N ALA A 98 -1.90 -0.98 2.20
CA ALA A 98 -2.21 0.34 2.70
C ALA A 98 -3.72 0.59 2.67
N TYR A 99 -4.21 1.38 3.61
CA TYR A 99 -5.61 1.74 3.74
C TYR A 99 -5.75 3.23 4.00
N ILE A 100 -6.69 3.88 3.32
CA ILE A 100 -7.14 5.23 3.68
C ILE A 100 -8.63 5.22 3.97
N GLU A 101 -9.04 6.02 4.95
CA GLU A 101 -10.45 6.27 5.26
C GLU A 101 -10.82 7.68 4.79
N ILE A 102 -11.93 7.82 4.09
CA ILE A 102 -12.36 9.08 3.46
C ILE A 102 -13.73 9.46 3.99
N ASN A 103 -13.92 10.74 4.32
CA ASN A 103 -15.20 11.28 4.77
C ASN A 103 -16.18 11.51 3.61
N ILE A 104 -16.58 10.45 2.93
CA ILE A 104 -17.55 10.47 1.83
C ILE A 104 -18.62 9.42 2.07
N GLU A 105 -19.90 9.81 2.00
CA GLU A 105 -21.00 8.88 2.35
C GLU A 105 -21.22 7.78 1.31
N LYS A 106 -20.99 8.07 0.02
CA LYS A 106 -21.19 7.13 -1.09
C LYS A 106 -20.21 7.39 -2.21
N ILE A 107 -19.71 6.33 -2.83
CA ILE A 107 -18.85 6.39 -4.03
C ILE A 107 -19.25 5.29 -5.01
N LYS A 108 -19.17 5.55 -6.31
CA LYS A 108 -19.36 4.51 -7.32
C LYS A 108 -18.01 3.89 -7.69
N GLY A 109 -18.01 2.66 -8.20
CA GLY A 109 -16.79 2.03 -8.72
C GLY A 109 -16.09 2.88 -9.81
N GLU A 110 -16.85 3.64 -10.59
CA GLU A 110 -16.31 4.59 -11.58
C GLU A 110 -15.50 5.73 -10.93
N ASP A 111 -15.94 6.23 -9.78
CA ASP A 111 -15.24 7.27 -9.03
C ASP A 111 -13.91 6.73 -8.47
N ILE A 112 -13.89 5.49 -7.96
CA ILE A 112 -12.66 4.81 -7.54
C ILE A 112 -11.67 4.70 -8.70
N SER A 113 -12.14 4.29 -9.89
CA SER A 113 -11.30 4.25 -11.10
C SER A 113 -10.77 5.63 -11.48
N ARG A 114 -11.59 6.68 -11.33
CA ARG A 114 -11.21 8.06 -11.63
C ARG A 114 -10.14 8.57 -10.66
N ILE A 115 -10.28 8.29 -9.36
CA ILE A 115 -9.28 8.62 -8.33
C ILE A 115 -7.95 7.92 -8.64
N GLU A 116 -7.98 6.61 -8.90
CA GLU A 116 -6.77 5.84 -9.23
C GLU A 116 -6.06 6.41 -10.47
N LYS A 117 -6.81 6.71 -11.54
CA LYS A 117 -6.25 7.29 -12.77
C LYS A 117 -5.64 8.66 -12.54
N PHE A 118 -6.29 9.52 -11.77
CA PHE A 118 -5.78 10.85 -11.48
C PHE A 118 -4.52 10.78 -10.61
N ALA A 119 -4.48 9.92 -9.59
CA ALA A 119 -3.29 9.69 -8.77
C ALA A 119 -2.11 9.18 -9.63
N ASN A 120 -2.36 8.24 -10.55
CA ASN A 120 -1.32 7.79 -11.47
C ASN A 120 -0.91 8.87 -12.49
N SER A 121 -1.78 9.79 -12.89
CA SER A 121 -1.37 10.94 -13.73
C SER A 121 -0.42 11.90 -12.99
N ILE A 122 -0.60 12.06 -11.68
CA ILE A 122 0.30 12.82 -10.80
C ILE A 122 1.66 12.12 -10.73
N ILE A 123 1.68 10.78 -10.63
CA ILE A 123 2.91 9.98 -10.69
C ILE A 123 3.64 10.18 -12.01
N HIS A 124 2.94 10.03 -13.14
CA HIS A 124 3.55 10.19 -14.47
C HIS A 124 4.06 11.59 -14.75
N SER A 125 3.50 12.61 -14.09
CA SER A 125 3.98 14.00 -14.18
C SER A 125 5.30 14.21 -13.44
N ASN A 126 5.71 13.26 -12.59
CA ASN A 126 6.95 13.27 -11.84
C ASN A 126 7.19 14.57 -11.05
N PHE A 127 6.13 15.05 -10.39
CA PHE A 127 6.16 16.25 -9.54
C PHE A 127 7.17 16.08 -8.40
N LYS A 128 7.85 17.19 -8.08
CA LYS A 128 8.80 17.24 -6.97
C LYS A 128 8.06 17.16 -5.64
N ILE A 129 8.59 16.37 -4.71
CA ILE A 129 8.09 16.24 -3.35
C ILE A 129 9.14 16.80 -2.41
N LYS A 130 8.70 17.67 -1.50
CA LYS A 130 9.57 18.31 -0.51
C LYS A 130 9.01 18.11 0.88
N THR A 131 9.91 17.98 1.85
CA THR A 131 9.56 17.99 3.27
C THR A 131 10.33 19.10 3.97
N TYR A 132 9.64 19.95 4.71
CA TYR A 132 10.24 21.08 5.41
C TYR A 132 9.35 21.54 6.56
N GLU A 133 9.91 22.33 7.49
CA GLU A 133 9.12 22.98 8.53
C GLU A 133 8.51 24.28 8.02
N LEU A 134 7.23 24.49 8.31
CA LEU A 134 6.49 25.63 7.79
C LEU A 134 6.91 26.95 8.46
N SER A 135 7.34 27.93 7.67
CA SER A 135 7.73 29.25 8.16
C SER A 135 6.56 30.03 8.77
N LYS A 136 6.85 30.92 9.72
CA LYS A 136 5.85 31.82 10.34
C LYS A 136 5.17 32.78 9.35
N GLU A 137 5.81 33.01 8.22
CA GLU A 137 5.35 33.89 7.14
C GLU A 137 4.44 33.16 6.13
N SER A 138 4.19 31.86 6.33
CA SER A 138 3.30 31.08 5.47
C SER A 138 1.86 31.58 5.57
N GLN A 139 1.18 31.66 4.42
CA GLN A 139 -0.26 31.98 4.35
C GLN A 139 -1.16 30.74 4.50
N SER A 140 -0.58 29.57 4.79
CA SER A 140 -1.33 28.34 5.04
C SER A 140 -2.06 28.39 6.38
N GLU A 141 -3.17 27.65 6.48
CA GLU A 141 -3.89 27.42 7.74
C GLU A 141 -3.13 26.45 8.69
N ILE A 142 -2.07 25.80 8.19
CA ILE A 142 -1.22 24.90 8.97
C ILE A 142 -0.35 25.73 9.94
N GLU A 143 -0.23 25.27 11.19
CA GLU A 143 0.57 25.93 12.22
C GLU A 143 2.06 26.03 11.82
N SER A 144 2.69 27.18 12.07
CA SER A 144 4.11 27.36 11.81
C SER A 144 4.98 26.47 12.72
N GLY A 145 6.08 25.97 12.17
CA GLY A 145 6.95 24.98 12.82
C GLY A 145 6.51 23.55 12.54
N THR A 146 5.30 23.33 12.01
CA THR A 146 4.84 22.00 11.60
C THR A 146 5.65 21.51 10.41
N ARG A 147 6.15 20.27 10.49
CA ARG A 147 6.74 19.60 9.33
C ARG A 147 5.64 19.22 8.34
N VAL A 148 5.82 19.63 7.10
CA VAL A 148 4.87 19.39 6.00
C VAL A 148 5.52 18.58 4.88
N ALA A 149 4.69 17.83 4.16
CA ALA A 149 5.01 17.29 2.85
C ALA A 149 4.26 18.11 1.78
N GLU A 150 5.01 18.63 0.81
CA GLU A 150 4.49 19.41 -0.33
C GLU A 150 4.72 18.63 -1.62
N ILE A 151 3.66 18.49 -2.42
CA ILE A 151 3.71 17.98 -3.80
C ILE A 151 3.62 19.21 -4.71
N ASP A 152 4.73 19.59 -5.34
CA ASP A 152 4.90 20.69 -6.32
C ASP A 152 3.95 21.90 -6.21
N ASN A 153 3.81 22.47 -5.00
CA ASN A 153 2.86 23.55 -4.67
C ASN A 153 1.37 23.28 -4.97
N ILE A 154 0.98 22.06 -5.34
CA ILE A 154 -0.40 21.66 -5.64
C ILE A 154 -1.13 21.08 -4.44
N TYR A 155 -0.38 20.53 -3.48
CA TYR A 155 -0.91 19.93 -2.27
C TYR A 155 0.13 20.01 -1.16
N ILE A 156 -0.30 20.41 0.03
CA ILE A 156 0.53 20.52 1.22
C ILE A 156 -0.21 19.89 2.38
N THR A 157 0.47 19.05 3.16
CA THR A 157 -0.14 18.36 4.30
C THR A 157 0.85 18.22 5.45
N PRO A 158 0.42 18.36 6.70
CA PRO A 158 1.24 18.00 7.86
C PRO A 158 1.66 16.53 7.80
N CYS A 159 2.96 16.27 7.88
CA CYS A 159 3.46 14.90 7.92
C CYS A 159 4.86 14.85 8.50
N GLU A 160 5.11 13.86 9.37
CA GLU A 160 6.42 13.61 9.99
C GLU A 160 7.13 12.38 9.40
N SER A 161 6.55 11.77 8.37
CA SER A 161 7.10 10.57 7.77
C SER A 161 8.08 10.86 6.63
N ILE A 162 8.62 9.79 6.07
CA ILE A 162 9.57 9.78 4.98
C ILE A 162 8.85 9.59 3.65
N HIS A 163 9.32 10.29 2.62
CA HIS A 163 8.67 10.32 1.31
C HIS A 163 9.68 10.12 0.19
N CYS A 164 9.19 9.65 -0.95
CA CYS A 164 9.89 9.75 -2.22
C CYS A 164 10.21 11.22 -2.53
N SER A 165 11.28 11.47 -3.29
CA SER A 165 11.67 12.83 -3.68
C SER A 165 10.87 13.34 -4.87
N ASN A 166 10.31 12.43 -5.67
CA ASN A 166 9.46 12.75 -6.80
C ASN A 166 8.29 11.76 -6.89
N SER A 167 7.15 12.20 -7.43
CA SER A 167 5.96 11.34 -7.56
C SER A 167 6.22 10.12 -8.45
N GLY A 168 7.10 10.22 -9.45
CA GLY A 168 7.44 9.11 -10.34
C GLY A 168 8.13 7.93 -9.64
N GLU A 169 8.80 8.17 -8.51
CA GLU A 169 9.47 7.12 -7.72
C GLU A 169 8.45 6.17 -7.06
N VAL A 170 7.18 6.60 -6.92
CA VAL A 170 6.08 5.73 -6.46
C VAL A 170 5.82 4.59 -7.45
N GLY A 171 6.12 4.79 -8.73
CA GLY A 171 5.91 3.81 -9.80
C GLY A 171 4.45 3.76 -10.25
N ILE A 172 3.60 3.06 -9.51
CA ILE A 172 2.15 3.02 -9.73
C ILE A 172 1.41 2.98 -8.41
N ILE A 173 0.15 3.41 -8.41
CA ILE A 173 -0.80 3.15 -7.33
C ILE A 173 -1.90 2.24 -7.89
N LYS A 174 -2.20 1.15 -7.18
CA LYS A 174 -3.31 0.26 -7.50
C LYS A 174 -4.26 0.16 -6.32
N ILE A 175 -5.50 0.57 -6.53
CA ILE A 175 -6.63 0.31 -5.64
C ILE A 175 -7.06 -1.14 -5.88
N LEU A 176 -7.04 -1.92 -4.81
CA LEU A 176 -7.36 -3.34 -4.82
C LEU A 176 -8.82 -3.59 -4.48
N ASP A 177 -9.34 -2.82 -3.54
CA ASP A 177 -10.71 -2.94 -3.04
C ASP A 177 -11.15 -1.66 -2.34
N TYR A 178 -12.46 -1.53 -2.12
CA TYR A 178 -13.01 -0.48 -1.27
C TYR A 178 -14.28 -0.96 -0.55
N GLU A 179 -14.47 -0.49 0.68
CA GLU A 179 -15.62 -0.85 1.51
C GLU A 179 -16.31 0.41 2.04
N GLU A 180 -17.63 0.46 1.97
CA GLU A 180 -18.45 1.49 2.62
C GLU A 180 -18.69 1.10 4.08
N ILE A 181 -18.34 1.98 5.02
CA ILE A 181 -18.60 1.78 6.44
C ILE A 181 -19.75 2.69 6.85
N GLU A 182 -20.82 2.07 7.35
CA GLU A 182 -22.03 2.75 7.80
C GLU A 182 -21.69 3.89 8.78
N ASN A 183 -22.11 5.12 8.42
CA ASN A 183 -21.89 6.35 9.18
C ASN A 183 -20.41 6.73 9.43
N LYS A 184 -19.44 6.14 8.72
CA LYS A 184 -18.00 6.44 8.89
C LYS A 184 -17.26 6.80 7.61
N GLY A 185 -17.86 6.54 6.45
CA GLY A 185 -17.30 6.88 5.15
C GLY A 185 -16.79 5.66 4.39
N ILE A 186 -15.68 5.79 3.66
CA ILE A 186 -15.18 4.74 2.76
C ILE A 186 -13.74 4.40 3.08
N VAL A 187 -13.45 3.10 3.13
CA VAL A 187 -12.09 2.58 3.28
C VAL A 187 -11.60 2.08 1.94
N ILE A 188 -10.52 2.66 1.45
CA ILE A 188 -9.86 2.21 0.22
C ILE A 188 -8.63 1.40 0.58
N LYS A 189 -8.55 0.18 0.08
CA LYS A 189 -7.37 -0.70 0.16
C LYS A 189 -6.53 -0.55 -1.10
N PHE A 190 -5.24 -0.24 -0.95
CA PHE A 190 -4.36 0.00 -2.08
C PHE A 190 -2.92 -0.47 -1.82
N VAL A 191 -2.14 -0.51 -2.90
CA VAL A 191 -0.70 -0.80 -2.90
C VAL A 191 0.01 0.09 -3.91
N CYS A 192 1.29 0.38 -3.64
CA CYS A 192 2.13 1.21 -4.49
C CYS A 192 3.42 0.48 -4.90
N GLY A 193 4.00 0.91 -6.03
CA GLY A 193 5.34 0.52 -6.46
C GLY A 193 5.57 -0.99 -6.50
N ASN A 194 6.59 -1.47 -5.80
CA ASN A 194 6.95 -2.89 -5.79
C ASN A 194 5.87 -3.80 -5.16
N ARG A 195 4.99 -3.28 -4.30
CA ARG A 195 3.83 -4.06 -3.82
C ARG A 195 2.81 -4.26 -4.92
N ALA A 196 2.55 -3.23 -5.72
CA ALA A 196 1.64 -3.32 -6.86
C ALA A 196 2.19 -4.24 -7.97
N LEU A 197 3.51 -4.21 -8.22
CA LEU A 197 4.14 -5.15 -9.14
C LEU A 197 3.97 -6.60 -8.67
N ARG A 198 4.24 -6.89 -7.40
CA ARG A 198 4.06 -8.24 -6.82
C ARG A 198 2.61 -8.71 -6.84
N ASP A 199 1.65 -7.80 -6.63
CA ASP A 199 0.22 -8.11 -6.77
C ASP A 199 -0.13 -8.48 -8.21
N TYR A 200 0.37 -7.73 -9.19
CA TYR A 200 0.20 -8.05 -10.61
C TYR A 200 0.84 -9.39 -10.98
N GLU A 201 2.06 -9.67 -10.55
CA GLU A 201 2.76 -10.94 -10.80
C GLU A 201 1.92 -12.14 -10.34
N LYS A 202 1.41 -12.10 -9.10
CA LYS A 202 0.55 -13.18 -8.57
C LYS A 202 -0.73 -13.37 -9.38
N LYS A 203 -1.38 -12.27 -9.77
CA LYS A 203 -2.61 -12.32 -10.59
C LYS A 203 -2.32 -12.85 -11.99
N ASN A 204 -1.23 -12.40 -12.59
CA ASN A 204 -0.79 -12.84 -13.91
C ASN A 204 -0.40 -14.33 -13.93
N GLU A 205 0.31 -14.82 -12.92
CA GLU A 205 0.61 -16.25 -12.77
C GLU A 205 -0.65 -17.11 -12.64
N CYS A 206 -1.62 -16.64 -11.85
CA CYS A 206 -2.91 -17.30 -11.69
C CYS A 206 -3.68 -17.36 -13.03
N ILE A 207 -3.82 -16.23 -13.71
CA ILE A 207 -4.50 -16.11 -15.01
C ILE A 207 -3.84 -17.01 -16.06
N ASN A 208 -2.51 -17.00 -16.16
CA ASN A 208 -1.78 -17.85 -17.09
C ASN A 208 -1.95 -19.34 -16.80
N SER A 209 -2.04 -19.71 -15.51
CA SER A 209 -2.27 -21.10 -15.11
C SER A 209 -3.68 -21.56 -15.51
N VAL A 210 -4.69 -20.72 -15.30
CA VAL A 210 -6.08 -21.02 -15.71
C VAL A 210 -6.22 -21.05 -17.23
N SER A 211 -5.62 -20.08 -17.94
CA SER A 211 -5.57 -20.06 -19.41
C SER A 211 -5.05 -21.38 -19.98
N LYS A 212 -3.92 -21.89 -19.46
CA LYS A 212 -3.34 -23.18 -19.88
C LYS A 212 -4.25 -24.36 -19.54
N LEU A 213 -4.83 -24.39 -18.34
CA LEU A 213 -5.73 -25.46 -17.91
C LEU A 213 -6.95 -25.57 -18.81
N LEU A 214 -7.49 -24.43 -19.23
CA LEU A 214 -8.69 -24.36 -20.08
C LEU A 214 -8.36 -24.39 -21.57
N SER A 215 -7.09 -24.22 -21.95
CA SER A 215 -6.67 -23.99 -23.33
C SER A 215 -7.40 -22.80 -23.97
N LEU A 216 -7.54 -21.70 -23.22
CA LEU A 216 -8.23 -20.48 -23.64
C LEU A 216 -7.32 -19.26 -23.52
N GLU A 217 -7.54 -18.28 -24.37
CA GLU A 217 -6.94 -16.94 -24.25
C GLU A 217 -7.45 -16.24 -22.97
N GLU A 218 -6.64 -15.33 -22.40
CA GLU A 218 -6.97 -14.61 -21.16
C GLU A 218 -8.35 -13.96 -21.19
N ARG A 219 -8.68 -13.28 -22.29
CA ARG A 219 -9.96 -12.59 -22.50
C ARG A 219 -11.18 -13.52 -22.49
N ASP A 220 -10.96 -14.80 -22.74
CA ASP A 220 -12.00 -15.82 -22.90
C ASP A 220 -12.11 -16.72 -21.65
N ILE A 221 -11.21 -16.58 -20.67
CA ILE A 221 -11.21 -17.37 -19.42
C ILE A 221 -12.56 -17.30 -18.71
N TYR A 222 -13.10 -16.10 -18.52
CA TYR A 222 -14.37 -15.93 -17.78
C TYR A 222 -15.51 -16.73 -18.40
N LYS A 223 -15.71 -16.57 -19.72
CA LYS A 223 -16.73 -17.33 -20.48
C LYS A 223 -16.45 -18.83 -20.46
N GLY A 224 -15.18 -19.21 -20.52
CA GLY A 224 -14.76 -20.61 -20.41
C GLY A 224 -15.15 -21.24 -19.08
N VAL A 225 -14.94 -20.53 -17.97
CA VAL A 225 -15.33 -20.98 -16.63
C VAL A 225 -16.86 -21.08 -16.52
N GLU A 226 -17.59 -20.10 -17.03
CA GLU A 226 -19.06 -20.13 -17.05
C GLU A 226 -19.60 -21.37 -17.80
N LEU A 227 -19.08 -21.64 -19.01
CA LEU A 227 -19.45 -22.82 -19.79
C LEU A 227 -19.09 -24.15 -19.09
N LEU A 228 -17.97 -24.18 -18.36
CA LEU A 228 -17.58 -25.36 -17.59
C LEU A 228 -18.50 -25.61 -16.40
N LEU A 229 -18.93 -24.56 -15.69
CA LEU A 229 -19.88 -24.66 -14.60
C LEU A 229 -21.25 -25.15 -15.10
N ASP A 230 -21.76 -24.57 -16.19
CA ASP A 230 -22.99 -25.02 -16.84
C ASP A 230 -22.93 -26.49 -17.28
N LYS A 231 -21.80 -26.91 -17.86
CA LYS A 231 -21.59 -28.29 -18.29
C LYS A 231 -21.53 -29.24 -17.09
N LYS A 232 -20.89 -28.82 -16.00
CA LYS A 232 -20.82 -29.59 -14.75
C LYS A 232 -22.23 -29.83 -14.20
N GLU A 233 -23.06 -28.79 -14.09
CA GLU A 233 -24.44 -28.93 -13.57
C GLU A 233 -25.27 -29.89 -14.43
N LYS A 234 -25.19 -29.77 -15.77
CA LYS A 234 -25.90 -30.68 -16.69
C LYS A 234 -25.45 -32.13 -16.56
N LEU A 235 -24.15 -32.38 -16.36
CA LEU A 235 -23.62 -33.73 -16.16
C LEU A 235 -24.02 -34.30 -14.80
N GLU A 236 -24.02 -33.50 -13.74
CA GLU A 236 -24.48 -33.91 -12.41
C GLU A 236 -25.97 -34.32 -12.44
N GLU A 237 -26.80 -33.59 -13.16
CA GLU A 237 -28.21 -33.91 -13.40
C GLU A 237 -28.37 -35.26 -14.15
N GLN A 238 -27.62 -35.45 -15.24
CA GLN A 238 -27.65 -36.70 -16.00
C GLN A 238 -27.21 -37.90 -15.14
N VAL A 239 -26.16 -37.72 -14.32
CA VAL A 239 -25.70 -38.76 -13.40
C VAL A 239 -26.77 -39.12 -12.37
N ARG A 240 -27.53 -38.14 -11.87
CA ARG A 240 -28.65 -38.39 -10.95
C ARG A 240 -29.73 -39.24 -11.62
N ILE A 241 -30.19 -38.83 -12.81
CA ILE A 241 -31.23 -39.53 -13.57
C ILE A 241 -30.81 -40.97 -13.86
N LEU A 242 -29.59 -41.19 -14.37
CA LEU A 242 -29.09 -42.53 -14.68
C LEU A 242 -28.98 -43.44 -13.44
N ARG A 243 -28.63 -42.88 -12.28
CA ARG A 243 -28.60 -43.64 -11.02
C ARG A 243 -29.98 -44.06 -10.57
N GLU A 244 -31.00 -43.21 -10.76
CA GLU A 244 -32.39 -43.54 -10.47
C GLU A 244 -32.89 -44.67 -11.39
N GLU A 245 -32.62 -44.57 -12.69
CA GLU A 245 -32.99 -45.61 -13.67
C GLU A 245 -32.36 -46.97 -13.37
N ILE A 246 -31.05 -47.01 -13.06
CA ILE A 246 -30.35 -48.23 -12.65
C ILE A 246 -30.97 -48.79 -11.35
N GLY A 247 -31.27 -47.90 -10.39
CA GLY A 247 -31.91 -48.27 -9.14
C GLY A 247 -33.32 -48.85 -9.30
N MET A 248 -34.04 -48.48 -10.36
CA MET A 248 -35.33 -49.08 -10.73
C MET A 248 -35.16 -50.42 -11.44
N TYR A 249 -34.15 -50.55 -12.31
CA TYR A 249 -33.87 -51.79 -13.03
C TYR A 249 -33.44 -52.91 -12.07
N ASN A 250 -32.57 -52.61 -11.10
CA ASN A 250 -32.08 -53.59 -10.11
C ASN A 250 -33.14 -54.03 -9.07
N ARG A 251 -34.33 -53.43 -9.07
CA ARG A 251 -35.46 -53.83 -8.20
C ARG A 251 -36.48 -54.73 -8.90
N LYS A 252 -36.33 -54.96 -10.22
CA LYS A 252 -37.10 -55.93 -10.99
C LYS A 252 -36.36 -57.26 -11.06
#